data_AF-A0A0R3QPB8-F1
#
_entry.id   AF-A0A0R3QPB8-F1
#
_cell.length_a   1.000
_cell.length_b   1.000
_cell.length_c   1.000
_cell.angle_alpha   90.00
_cell.angle_beta   90.00
_cell.angle_gamma   90.00
#
_symmetry.space_group_name_H-M   'P 1'
#
loop_
_entity.id
_entity.type
_entity.pdbx_description
1 polymer ?
#
loop_
_entity_poly.entity_id
_entity_poly.type
_entity_poly.pdbx_seq_one_letter_code
_entity_poly.pdbx_strand_id
1 'polypeptide(L)'
;MLNYYYFLKANEFLLSMQFSYPPWQYDDELCDIFHRIMQKRNEMMNFLIEACRKSCKSGQPVIRPLWWLSEDPEALYSSDQFVIDDTMIVAPILTEGATSRNVFLPNGIWEHELTHNIYMGPIKLTVEAPLFHHAPPYFTSVE
;
A
#
# COMPACT_ATOMS: atom_id res chain seq x y z
N MET A 1 -6.43 19.47 4.15
CA MET A 1 -5.92 18.64 5.26
C MET A 1 -6.05 17.16 4.94
N LEU A 2 -7.25 16.66 4.61
CA LEU A 2 -7.48 15.27 4.23
C LEU A 2 -6.65 14.79 3.03
N ASN A 3 -6.47 15.62 1.99
CA ASN A 3 -5.58 15.24 0.87
C ASN A 3 -4.12 15.02 1.27
N TYR A 4 -3.63 15.78 2.26
CA TYR A 4 -2.28 15.58 2.80
C TYR A 4 -2.19 14.26 3.58
N TYR A 5 -3.24 13.93 4.32
CA TYR A 5 -3.36 12.68 5.06
C TYR A 5 -3.29 11.44 4.15
N TYR A 6 -4.07 11.42 3.07
CA TYR A 6 -4.02 10.32 2.10
C TYR A 6 -2.67 10.22 1.38
N PHE A 7 -2.04 11.36 1.08
CA PHE A 7 -0.69 11.41 0.52
C PHE A 7 0.35 10.80 1.49
N LEU A 8 0.30 11.13 2.78
CA LEU A 8 1.20 10.56 3.79
C LEU A 8 1.12 9.04 3.84
N LYS A 9 -0.09 8.48 3.85
CA LYS A 9 -0.32 7.03 3.83
C LYS A 9 0.23 6.35 2.60
N ALA A 10 0.01 6.93 1.42
CA ALA A 10 0.53 6.37 0.19
C ALA A 10 2.08 6.35 0.20
N ASN A 11 2.72 7.40 0.75
CA ASN A 11 4.18 7.48 0.85
C ASN A 11 4.80 6.42 1.76
N GLU A 12 4.05 5.92 2.75
CA GLU A 12 4.51 4.87 3.67
C GLU A 12 5.02 3.61 2.96
N PHE A 13 4.49 3.32 1.76
CA PHE A 13 4.85 2.13 0.97
C PHE A 13 5.78 2.45 -0.21
N LEU A 14 6.08 3.73 -0.45
CA LEU A 14 7.03 4.15 -1.49
C LEU A 14 8.48 3.99 -1.03
N LEU A 15 9.42 3.75 -1.95
CA LEU A 15 10.83 3.50 -1.58
C LEU A 15 11.47 4.65 -0.78
N SER A 16 11.10 5.89 -1.11
CA SER A 16 11.52 7.09 -0.39
C SER A 16 10.30 7.84 0.10
N MET A 17 10.34 8.27 1.36
CA MET A 17 9.35 9.19 1.90
C MET A 17 9.86 10.63 1.72
N GLN A 18 9.08 11.47 1.06
CA GLN A 18 9.38 12.88 0.90
C GLN A 18 8.17 13.70 1.34
N PHE A 19 8.40 14.67 2.22
CA PHE A 19 7.37 15.57 2.73
C PHE A 19 7.77 17.01 2.41
N SER A 20 6.90 17.75 1.72
CA SER A 20 7.13 19.18 1.44
C SER A 20 6.85 20.05 2.66
N TYR A 21 5.88 19.65 3.48
CA TYR A 21 5.51 20.30 4.73
C TYR A 21 5.62 19.29 5.85
N PRO A 22 6.37 19.55 6.93
CA PRO A 22 6.41 18.62 8.05
C PRO A 22 5.08 18.57 8.82
N PRO A 23 4.76 17.45 9.47
CA PRO A 23 3.48 17.25 10.16
C PRO A 23 3.22 18.24 11.31
N TRP A 24 4.26 18.66 12.03
CA TRP A 24 4.16 19.63 13.15
C TRP A 24 3.81 21.06 12.74
N GLN A 25 3.71 21.34 11.44
CA GLN A 25 3.18 22.62 10.95
C GLN A 25 1.65 22.62 10.82
N TYR A 26 0.98 21.49 11.03
CA TYR A 26 -0.47 21.37 10.94
C TYR A 26 -1.13 21.36 12.32
N ASP A 27 -1.16 20.21 12.99
CA ASP A 27 -1.77 20.01 14.31
C ASP A 27 -1.20 18.75 15.01
N ASP A 28 -1.53 18.60 16.29
CA ASP A 28 -1.05 17.47 17.12
C ASP A 28 -1.63 16.13 16.65
N GLU A 29 -2.88 16.12 16.14
CA GLU A 29 -3.54 14.92 15.64
C GLU A 29 -2.77 14.33 14.45
N LEU A 30 -2.35 15.16 13.51
CA LEU A 30 -1.54 14.75 12.38
C LEU A 30 -0.14 14.29 12.80
N CYS A 31 0.44 14.88 13.84
CA CYS A 31 1.71 14.41 14.40
C CYS A 31 1.58 12.98 14.94
N ASP A 32 0.50 12.68 15.66
CA ASP A 32 0.23 11.33 16.18
C ASP A 32 0.02 10.30 15.06
N ILE A 33 -0.70 10.69 14.01
CA ILE A 33 -0.85 9.85 12.80
C ILE A 33 0.52 9.60 12.18
N PHE A 34 1.31 10.65 12.00
CA PHE A 34 2.63 10.54 11.38
C PHE A 34 3.56 9.63 12.19
N HIS A 35 3.53 9.70 13.52
CA HIS A 35 4.25 8.76 14.37
C HIS A 35 3.85 7.31 14.12
N ARG A 36 2.55 7.02 13.96
CA ARG A 36 2.06 5.66 13.63
C ARG A 36 2.54 5.20 12.25
N ILE A 37 2.47 6.07 11.25
CA ILE A 37 2.99 5.81 9.90
C ILE A 37 4.49 5.48 9.96
N MET A 38 5.28 6.27 10.72
CA MET A 38 6.71 6.05 10.86
C MET A 38 7.05 4.76 11.63
N GLN A 39 6.24 4.38 12.63
CA GLN A 39 6.38 3.10 13.32
C GLN A 39 6.17 1.93 12.35
N LYS A 40 5.08 1.95 11.57
CA LYS A 40 4.79 0.92 10.59
C LYS A 40 5.86 0.85 9.49
N ARG A 41 6.32 2.01 9.01
CA ARG A 41 7.45 2.09 8.07
C ARG A 41 8.71 1.42 8.61
N ASN A 42 9.02 1.59 9.90
CA ASN A 42 10.15 0.94 10.53
C ASN A 42 9.99 -0.59 10.57
N GLU A 43 8.78 -1.10 10.83
CA GLU A 43 8.48 -2.53 10.77
C GLU A 43 8.70 -3.10 9.35
N MET A 44 8.30 -2.34 8.33
CA MET A 44 8.46 -2.73 6.92
C MET A 44 9.88 -2.54 6.36
N MET A 45 10.77 -1.87 7.09
CA MET A 45 12.09 -1.46 6.58
C MET A 45 12.90 -2.65 6.08
N ASN A 46 12.89 -3.76 6.83
CA ASN A 46 13.60 -4.98 6.44
C ASN A 46 13.07 -5.57 5.12
N PHE A 47 11.74 -5.59 4.95
CA PHE A 47 11.09 -6.05 3.72
C PHE A 47 11.47 -5.18 2.53
N LEU A 48 11.39 -3.85 2.67
CA LEU A 48 11.71 -2.91 1.59
C LEU A 48 13.20 -2.95 1.19
N ILE A 49 14.09 -3.08 2.17
CA ILE A 49 15.53 -3.24 1.90
C ILE A 49 15.78 -4.53 1.10
N GLU A 50 15.11 -5.62 1.45
CA GLU A 50 15.27 -6.88 0.73
C GLU A 50 14.71 -6.79 -0.70
N ALA A 51 13.55 -6.16 -0.87
CA ALA A 51 12.99 -5.89 -2.20
C ALA A 51 13.95 -5.04 -3.06
N CYS A 52 14.59 -4.01 -2.47
CA CYS A 52 15.65 -3.25 -3.13
C CYS A 52 16.86 -4.11 -3.50
N ARG A 53 17.31 -5.01 -2.62
CA ARG A 53 18.43 -5.92 -2.93
C ARG A 53 18.11 -6.87 -4.08
N LYS A 54 16.90 -7.41 -4.12
CA LYS A 54 16.41 -8.25 -5.23
C LYS A 54 16.41 -7.45 -6.53
N SER A 55 15.86 -6.23 -6.49
CA SER A 55 15.83 -5.30 -7.63
C SER A 55 17.24 -5.01 -8.17
N CYS A 56 18.23 -4.73 -7.31
CA CYS A 56 19.61 -4.51 -7.74
C CYS A 56 20.24 -5.73 -8.42
N LYS A 57 19.81 -6.95 -8.08
CA LYS A 57 20.33 -8.19 -8.68
C LYS A 57 19.63 -8.55 -9.98
N SER A 58 18.31 -8.40 -10.06
CA SER A 58 17.50 -8.82 -11.21
C SER A 58 17.33 -7.73 -12.27
N GLY A 59 17.49 -6.46 -11.89
CA GLY A 59 17.17 -5.29 -12.73
C GLY A 59 15.68 -4.95 -12.79
N GLN A 60 14.81 -5.72 -12.11
CA GLN A 60 13.38 -5.45 -12.07
C GLN A 60 13.07 -4.31 -11.07
N PRO A 61 12.08 -3.44 -11.33
CA PRO A 61 11.67 -2.41 -10.38
C PRO A 61 11.21 -3.01 -9.04
N VAL A 62 11.38 -2.29 -7.92
CA VAL A 62 10.82 -2.73 -6.63
C VAL A 62 9.31 -2.55 -6.59
N ILE A 63 8.85 -1.37 -7.01
CA ILE A 63 7.42 -1.06 -7.12
C ILE A 63 7.01 -1.32 -8.56
N ARG A 64 5.97 -2.14 -8.73
CA ARG A 64 5.51 -2.64 -10.01
C ARG A 64 4.01 -2.37 -10.16
N PRO A 65 3.52 -2.16 -11.38
CA PRO A 65 2.09 -2.11 -11.64
C PRO A 65 1.45 -3.49 -11.45
N LEU A 66 0.14 -3.54 -11.19
CA LEU A 66 -0.57 -4.78 -10.89
C LEU A 66 -0.51 -5.82 -12.03
N TRP A 67 -0.48 -5.36 -13.29
CA TRP A 67 -0.32 -6.23 -14.46
C TRP A 67 0.99 -7.03 -14.49
N TRP A 68 1.95 -6.69 -13.63
CA TRP A 68 3.16 -7.49 -13.47
C TRP A 68 2.86 -8.90 -12.91
N LEU A 69 1.79 -9.04 -12.13
CA LEU A 69 1.36 -10.31 -11.53
C LEU A 69 0.28 -11.03 -12.33
N SER A 70 -0.36 -10.37 -13.29
CA SER A 70 -1.50 -10.95 -14.02
C SER A 70 -1.76 -10.27 -15.36
N GLU A 71 -2.07 -11.08 -16.37
CA GLU A 71 -2.53 -10.62 -17.69
C GLU A 71 -4.04 -10.31 -17.72
N ASP A 72 -4.75 -10.45 -16.59
CA ASP A 72 -6.17 -10.12 -16.49
C ASP A 72 -6.40 -8.63 -16.84
N PRO A 73 -7.43 -8.30 -17.65
CA PRO A 73 -7.76 -6.91 -17.98
C PRO A 73 -7.87 -5.99 -16.76
N GLU A 74 -8.34 -6.49 -15.62
CA GLU A 74 -8.46 -5.72 -14.38
C GLU A 74 -7.11 -5.32 -13.80
N ALA A 75 -6.09 -6.18 -13.91
CA ALA A 75 -4.73 -5.85 -13.55
C ALA A 75 -4.11 -4.86 -14.55
N LEU A 76 -4.41 -5.02 -15.84
CA LEU A 76 -3.93 -4.14 -16.92
C LEU A 76 -4.43 -2.70 -16.78
N TYR A 77 -5.71 -2.53 -16.45
CA TYR A 77 -6.33 -1.21 -16.31
C TYR A 77 -6.20 -0.60 -14.91
N SER A 78 -5.63 -1.32 -13.93
CA SER A 78 -5.43 -0.76 -12.60
C SER A 78 -4.37 0.34 -12.62
N SER A 79 -4.75 1.51 -12.12
CA SER A 79 -3.90 2.70 -11.99
C SER A 79 -3.75 3.18 -10.55
N ASP A 80 -4.39 2.49 -9.62
CA ASP A 80 -4.59 2.86 -8.22
C ASP A 80 -4.19 1.73 -7.26
N GLN A 81 -3.57 0.66 -7.76
CA GLN A 81 -2.94 -0.41 -7.00
C GLN A 81 -1.53 -0.63 -7.53
N PHE A 82 -0.61 -0.99 -6.65
CA PHE A 82 0.75 -1.34 -7.02
C PHE A 82 1.25 -2.52 -6.20
N VAL A 83 2.30 -3.17 -6.71
CA VAL A 83 2.92 -4.35 -6.13
C VAL A 83 4.31 -3.96 -5.63
N ILE A 84 4.69 -4.43 -4.46
CA ILE A 84 6.07 -4.36 -3.98
C ILE A 84 6.68 -5.74 -4.05
N ASP A 85 7.82 -5.83 -4.76
CA ASP A 85 8.44 -7.10 -5.15
C ASP A 85 7.46 -7.94 -5.99
N ASP A 86 6.98 -9.07 -5.46
CA ASP A 86 5.90 -9.87 -6.05
C ASP A 86 4.88 -10.36 -5.01
N THR A 87 5.03 -9.92 -3.75
CA THR A 87 4.40 -10.56 -2.59
C THR A 87 3.49 -9.62 -1.81
N MET A 88 3.41 -8.35 -2.18
CA MET A 88 2.60 -7.36 -1.48
C MET A 88 1.86 -6.47 -2.48
N ILE A 89 0.53 -6.43 -2.38
CA ILE A 89 -0.34 -5.53 -3.15
C ILE A 89 -0.77 -4.39 -2.22
N VAL A 90 -0.56 -3.15 -2.64
CA VAL A 90 -0.95 -1.95 -1.89
C VAL A 90 -2.02 -1.19 -2.67
N ALA A 91 -3.09 -0.80 -1.98
CA ALA A 91 -4.26 -0.14 -2.53
C ALA A 91 -4.55 1.17 -1.78
N PRO A 92 -3.80 2.26 -2.03
CA PRO A 92 -3.95 3.54 -1.31
C PRO A 92 -5.28 4.24 -1.58
N ILE A 93 -5.93 4.82 -0.56
CA ILE A 93 -7.13 5.64 -0.81
C ILE A 93 -6.70 6.98 -1.43
N LEU A 94 -7.16 7.25 -2.65
CA LEU A 94 -6.79 8.46 -3.41
C LEU A 94 -7.91 9.50 -3.49
N THR A 95 -9.12 9.14 -3.07
CA THR A 95 -10.31 10.00 -3.11
C THR A 95 -10.59 10.58 -1.73
N GLU A 96 -10.69 11.90 -1.63
CA GLU A 96 -11.01 12.60 -0.38
C GLU A 96 -12.35 12.12 0.20
N GLY A 97 -12.35 11.76 1.49
CA GLY A 97 -13.56 11.32 2.19
C GLY A 97 -13.99 9.87 1.92
N ALA A 98 -13.29 9.15 1.04
CA ALA A 98 -13.56 7.73 0.84
C ALA A 98 -13.12 6.92 2.08
N THR A 99 -14.02 6.06 2.55
CA THR A 99 -13.79 5.13 3.67
C THR A 99 -13.74 3.68 3.21
N SER A 100 -13.87 3.43 1.92
CA SER A 100 -13.74 2.12 1.29
C SER A 100 -13.29 2.27 -0.16
N ARG A 101 -12.80 1.19 -0.75
CA ARG A 101 -12.43 1.16 -2.17
C ARG A 101 -12.56 -0.24 -2.77
N ASN A 102 -12.59 -0.32 -4.09
CA ASN A 102 -12.44 -1.58 -4.79
C ASN A 102 -10.96 -1.94 -4.92
N VAL A 103 -10.66 -3.24 -4.80
CA VAL A 103 -9.35 -3.87 -4.90
C VAL A 103 -9.49 -5.09 -5.78
N PHE A 104 -8.51 -5.31 -6.66
CA PHE A 104 -8.41 -6.52 -7.46
C PHE A 104 -7.23 -7.34 -6.98
N LEU A 105 -7.48 -8.59 -6.59
CA LEU A 105 -6.46 -9.54 -6.23
C LEU A 105 -6.28 -10.53 -7.38
N PRO A 106 -5.09 -10.63 -7.99
CA PRO A 106 -4.81 -11.60 -9.05
C PRO A 106 -4.73 -13.02 -8.47
N ASN A 107 -4.53 -14.02 -9.35
CA ASN A 107 -4.33 -15.42 -8.94
C ASN A 107 -3.31 -15.54 -7.80
N GLY A 108 -3.69 -16.23 -6.72
CA GLY A 108 -2.87 -16.36 -5.53
C GLY A 108 -3.72 -16.40 -4.26
N ILE A 109 -3.04 -16.58 -3.12
CA ILE A 109 -3.65 -16.51 -1.80
C ILE A 109 -3.13 -15.24 -1.14
N TRP A 110 -4.05 -14.39 -0.70
CA TRP A 110 -3.75 -13.05 -0.22
C TRP A 110 -4.37 -12.82 1.15
N GLU A 111 -3.57 -12.40 2.12
CA GLU A 111 -4.03 -12.04 3.46
C GLU A 111 -4.16 -10.52 3.57
N HIS A 112 -5.31 -10.04 4.05
CA HIS A 112 -5.53 -8.63 4.32
C HIS A 112 -4.90 -8.21 5.65
N GLU A 113 -4.14 -7.12 5.64
CA GLU A 113 -3.33 -6.70 6.79
C GLU A 113 -4.11 -6.45 8.09
N LEU A 114 -5.31 -5.84 8.01
CA LEU A 114 -6.06 -5.41 9.19
C LEU A 114 -6.93 -6.53 9.75
N THR A 115 -7.55 -7.28 8.85
CA THR A 115 -8.59 -8.25 9.21
C THR A 115 -8.05 -9.67 9.28
N HIS A 116 -6.84 -9.91 8.75
CA HIS A 116 -6.25 -11.24 8.57
C HIS A 116 -7.12 -12.20 7.74
N ASN A 117 -8.09 -11.66 7.00
CA ASN A 117 -8.91 -12.46 6.10
C ASN A 117 -8.07 -12.93 4.92
N ILE A 118 -8.22 -14.21 4.59
CA ILE A 118 -7.56 -14.83 3.45
C ILE A 118 -8.51 -14.85 2.26
N TYR A 119 -8.02 -14.39 1.11
CA TYR A 119 -8.74 -14.34 -0.15
C TYR A 119 -8.01 -15.16 -1.20
N MET A 120 -8.76 -15.96 -1.95
CA MET A 120 -8.26 -16.68 -3.12
C MET A 120 -8.60 -15.87 -4.37
N GLY A 121 -7.59 -15.37 -5.06
CA GLY A 121 -7.75 -14.70 -6.35
C GLY A 121 -7.97 -15.69 -7.51
N PRO A 122 -8.47 -15.22 -8.66
CA PRO A 122 -8.68 -13.83 -9.01
C PRO A 122 -10.03 -13.33 -8.49
N ILE A 123 -10.04 -12.18 -7.79
CA ILE A 123 -11.27 -11.64 -7.19
C ILE A 123 -11.23 -10.11 -7.12
N LYS A 124 -12.38 -9.49 -7.34
CA LYS A 124 -12.62 -8.09 -6.97
C LYS A 124 -13.38 -8.01 -5.68
N LEU A 125 -12.94 -7.15 -4.78
CA LEU A 125 -13.58 -6.96 -3.49
C LEU A 125 -13.57 -5.49 -3.08
N THR A 126 -14.57 -5.11 -2.30
CA THR A 126 -14.62 -3.80 -1.66
C THR A 126 -14.00 -3.92 -0.28
N VAL A 127 -12.91 -3.19 -0.03
CA VAL A 127 -12.26 -3.11 1.29
C VAL A 127 -12.71 -1.87 2.02
N GLU A 128 -12.92 -2.01 3.32
CA GLU A 128 -13.01 -0.88 4.23
C GLU A 128 -11.61 -0.29 4.46
N ALA A 129 -11.53 1.03 4.43
CA ALA A 129 -10.33 1.81 4.70
C ALA A 129 -10.71 2.92 5.68
N PRO A 130 -10.85 2.60 6.98
CA PRO A 130 -11.25 3.57 7.99
C PRO A 130 -10.31 4.77 7.97
N LEU A 131 -10.88 5.98 8.05
CA LEU A 131 -10.10 7.21 7.89
C LEU A 131 -8.89 7.20 8.81
N PHE A 132 -9.04 6.84 10.09
CA PHE A 132 -7.96 6.87 11.09
C PHE A 132 -7.08 5.61 11.15
N HIS A 133 -7.35 4.59 10.35
CA HIS A 133 -6.45 3.44 10.26
C HIS A 133 -5.13 3.89 9.61
N HIS A 134 -3.97 3.56 10.18
CA HIS A 134 -2.71 4.25 9.91
C HIS A 134 -2.07 3.90 8.56
N ALA A 135 -2.39 2.74 7.97
CA ALA A 135 -1.89 2.33 6.66
C ALA A 135 -2.96 2.47 5.56
N PRO A 136 -2.60 2.54 4.28
CA PRO A 136 -3.49 2.15 3.19
C PRO A 136 -3.80 0.63 3.25
N PRO A 137 -4.96 0.17 2.76
CA PRO A 137 -5.19 -1.26 2.60
C PRO A 137 -4.08 -1.92 1.80
N TYR A 138 -3.52 -3.01 2.33
CA TYR A 138 -2.56 -3.83 1.62
C TYR A 138 -2.77 -5.32 1.92
N PHE A 139 -2.27 -6.15 1.01
CA PHE A 139 -2.40 -7.59 1.04
C PHE A 139 -1.03 -8.23 0.86
N THR A 140 -0.74 -9.26 1.63
CA THR A 140 0.48 -10.06 1.49
C THR A 140 0.18 -11.44 0.97
N SER A 141 1.02 -11.96 0.08
CA SER A 141 0.91 -13.32 -0.42
C SER A 141 1.13 -14.31 0.73
N VAL A 142 0.27 -15.31 0.83
CA VAL A 142 0.42 -16.45 1.73
C VAL A 142 1.00 -17.60 0.91
N GLU A 143 2.24 -18.00 1.22
CA GLU A 143 2.85 -19.24 0.70
C GLU A 143 2.40 -20.45 1.52
#